data_AF-A0A0M3RAT5-F1
#
_entry.id   AF-A0A0M3RAT5-F1
#
_cell.length_a   1.000
_cell.length_b   1.000
_cell.length_c   1.000
_cell.angle_alpha   90.00
_cell.angle_beta   90.00
_cell.angle_gamma   90.00
#
_symmetry.space_group_name_H-M   'P 1'
#
loop_
_entity.id
_entity.type
_entity.pdbx_description
1 polymer ?
#
loop_
_entity_poly.entity_id
_entity_poly.type
_entity_poly.pdbx_seq_one_letter_code
_entity_poly.pdbx_strand_id
1 'polypeptide(L)'
;MKLPIACNFGALHPDQQDRYKDIQNHLNKAVLRIEEFAHGYTFVYPNEDEVIVTLTEWILLERLCCPFLELSLTIRSDHPVTLTLSGSEAAKKVLKEELGL
;
A
#
# COMPACT_ATOMS: atom_id res chain seq x y z
N MET A 1 -21.22 8.67 4.42
CA MET A 1 -21.30 7.56 3.46
C MET A 1 -20.42 6.43 3.99
N LYS A 2 -20.91 5.20 4.13
CA LYS A 2 -20.13 4.07 4.67
C LYS A 2 -19.43 3.37 3.51
N LEU A 3 -18.10 3.44 3.46
CA LEU A 3 -17.33 2.70 2.44
C LEU A 3 -17.29 1.21 2.81
N PRO A 4 -17.36 0.30 1.82
CA PRO A 4 -17.10 -1.12 2.07
C PRO A 4 -15.66 -1.30 2.56
N ILE A 5 -15.46 -2.15 3.57
CA ILE A 5 -14.14 -2.44 4.15
C ILE A 5 -13.71 -3.81 3.61
N ALA A 6 -13.29 -3.82 2.34
CA ALA A 6 -12.78 -4.98 1.62
C ALA A 6 -12.08 -4.49 0.34
N CYS A 7 -11.00 -5.14 -0.12
CA CYS A 7 -10.41 -4.79 -1.41
C CYS A 7 -11.41 -5.13 -2.53
N ASN A 8 -11.74 -4.13 -3.33
CA ASN A 8 -12.53 -4.29 -4.54
C ASN A 8 -11.62 -4.35 -5.77
N PHE A 9 -10.96 -5.50 -5.99
CA PHE A 9 -10.00 -5.64 -7.09
C PHE A 9 -10.66 -5.48 -8.47
N GLY A 10 -11.97 -5.73 -8.55
CA GLY A 10 -12.78 -5.46 -9.74
C GLY A 10 -12.98 -3.97 -10.07
N ALA A 11 -12.57 -3.05 -9.20
CA ALA A 11 -12.54 -1.62 -9.49
C ALA A 11 -11.44 -1.24 -10.50
N LEU A 12 -10.45 -2.10 -10.69
CA LEU A 12 -9.36 -1.93 -11.65
C LEU A 12 -9.74 -2.56 -13.00
N HIS A 13 -9.42 -1.89 -14.11
CA HIS A 13 -9.51 -2.47 -15.45
C HIS A 13 -8.46 -3.61 -15.60
N PRO A 14 -8.65 -4.61 -16.49
CA PRO A 14 -7.74 -5.76 -16.56
C PRO A 14 -6.25 -5.42 -16.75
N ASP A 15 -5.93 -4.38 -17.54
CA ASP A 15 -4.56 -3.88 -17.69
C ASP A 15 -4.00 -3.30 -16.38
N GLN A 16 -4.82 -2.57 -15.62
CA GLN A 16 -4.48 -2.05 -14.29
C GLN A 16 -4.30 -3.18 -13.28
N GLN A 17 -5.07 -4.26 -13.38
CA GLN A 17 -4.93 -5.43 -12.51
C GLN A 17 -3.59 -6.15 -12.74
N ASP A 18 -3.19 -6.31 -13.99
CA ASP A 18 -1.90 -6.93 -14.31
C ASP A 18 -0.74 -6.02 -13.90
N ARG A 19 -0.86 -4.71 -14.17
CA ARG A 19 0.12 -3.73 -13.69
C ARG A 19 0.22 -3.71 -12.17
N TYR A 20 -0.91 -3.81 -11.46
CA TYR A 20 -0.93 -3.87 -9.99
C TYR A 20 -0.15 -5.06 -9.45
N LYS A 21 -0.29 -6.25 -10.05
CA LYS A 21 0.46 -7.45 -9.65
C LYS A 21 1.96 -7.27 -9.89
N ASP A 22 2.35 -6.68 -11.02
CA ASP A 22 3.76 -6.41 -11.32
C ASP A 22 4.38 -5.44 -10.31
N ILE A 23 3.66 -4.36 -9.99
CA ILE A 23 4.06 -3.38 -8.98
C ILE A 23 4.17 -4.03 -7.60
N GLN A 24 3.16 -4.82 -7.18
CA GLN A 24 3.21 -5.53 -5.90
C GLN A 24 4.42 -6.48 -5.83
N ASN A 25 4.70 -7.22 -6.90
CA ASN A 25 5.87 -8.10 -6.96
C ASN A 25 7.19 -7.32 -6.85
N HIS A 26 7.27 -6.14 -7.45
CA HIS A 26 8.43 -5.27 -7.35
C HIS A 26 8.60 -4.75 -5.91
N LEU A 27 7.54 -4.17 -5.33
CA LEU A 27 7.56 -3.61 -3.98
C LEU A 27 7.83 -4.68 -2.91
N ASN A 28 7.24 -5.87 -3.03
CA ASN A 28 7.50 -6.97 -2.10
C ASN A 28 8.96 -7.42 -2.10
N LYS A 29 9.70 -7.24 -3.19
CA LYS A 29 11.15 -7.51 -3.25
C LYS A 29 11.99 -6.36 -2.71
N ALA A 30 11.49 -5.12 -2.83
CA ALA A 30 12.18 -3.91 -2.40
C ALA A 30 11.97 -3.58 -0.92
N VAL A 31 10.92 -4.14 -0.28
CA VAL A 31 10.61 -3.84 1.13
C VAL A 31 11.76 -4.27 2.05
N LEU A 32 12.26 -3.33 2.83
CA LEU A 32 13.35 -3.56 3.78
C LEU A 32 12.82 -4.13 5.09
N ARG A 33 11.67 -3.63 5.54
CA ARG A 33 10.95 -4.11 6.74
C ARG A 33 9.52 -3.59 6.78
N ILE A 34 8.72 -4.25 7.61
CA ILE A 34 7.33 -3.87 7.91
C ILE A 34 7.22 -3.65 9.42
N GLU A 35 6.66 -2.51 9.81
CA GLU A 35 6.44 -2.12 11.20
C GLU A 35 4.93 -2.04 11.47
N GLU A 36 4.42 -2.91 12.35
CA GLU A 36 3.02 -2.83 12.80
C GLU A 36 2.88 -1.76 13.90
N PHE A 37 1.79 -1.00 13.87
CA PHE A 37 1.39 -0.10 14.96
C PHE A 37 -0.12 -0.19 15.22
N ALA A 38 -0.62 0.59 16.19
CA ALA A 38 -2.00 0.50 16.67
C ALA A 38 -3.05 0.52 15.54
N HIS A 39 -2.86 1.36 14.52
CA HIS A 39 -3.87 1.63 13.50
C HIS A 39 -3.48 1.16 12.09
N GLY A 40 -2.42 0.38 11.93
CA GLY A 40 -1.99 -0.10 10.62
C GLY A 40 -0.56 -0.60 10.55
N TYR A 41 0.03 -0.46 9.36
CA TYR A 41 1.36 -0.95 9.02
C TYR A 41 2.17 0.12 8.30
N THR A 42 3.46 0.19 8.58
CA THR A 42 4.42 1.02 7.86
C THR A 42 5.43 0.13 7.15
N PHE A 43 5.52 0.29 5.84
CA PHE A 43 6.47 -0.37 4.96
C PHE A 43 7.64 0.57 4.73
N VAL A 44 8.84 0.05 4.87
CA VAL A 44 10.07 0.83 4.70
C VAL A 44 10.82 0.33 3.48
N TYR A 45 11.20 1.27 2.61
CA TYR A 45 11.79 1.03 1.30
C TYR A 45 13.10 1.81 1.14
N PRO A 46 14.02 1.38 0.25
CA PRO A 46 15.19 2.18 -0.10
C PRO A 46 14.77 3.53 -0.72
N ASN A 47 15.62 4.54 -0.55
CA ASN A 47 15.38 5.87 -1.10
C ASN A 47 15.94 5.96 -2.52
N GLU A 48 15.22 5.33 -3.44
CA GLU A 48 15.54 5.26 -4.86
C GLU A 48 14.38 5.83 -5.67
N ASP A 49 14.68 6.60 -6.73
CA ASP A 49 13.68 7.27 -7.55
C ASP A 49 12.69 6.27 -8.17
N GLU A 50 13.18 5.11 -8.64
CA GLU A 50 12.35 4.04 -9.21
C GLU A 50 11.33 3.51 -8.19
N VAL A 51 11.76 3.34 -6.94
CA VAL A 51 10.91 2.85 -5.86
C VAL A 51 9.85 3.89 -5.49
N ILE A 52 10.21 5.17 -5.43
CA ILE A 52 9.26 6.26 -5.17
C ILE A 52 8.20 6.31 -6.27
N VAL A 53 8.60 6.27 -7.54
CA VAL A 53 7.66 6.26 -8.68
C VAL A 53 6.72 5.05 -8.58
N THR A 54 7.27 3.87 -8.33
CA THR A 54 6.51 2.62 -8.19
C THR A 54 5.51 2.68 -7.03
N LEU A 55 5.91 3.23 -5.88
CA LEU A 55 5.03 3.46 -4.73
C LEU A 55 3.88 4.41 -5.06
N THR A 56 4.16 5.51 -5.78
CA THR A 56 3.10 6.45 -6.18
C THR A 56 2.10 5.83 -7.13
N GLU A 57 2.56 5.01 -8.08
CA GLU A 57 1.68 4.28 -8.98
C GLU A 57 0.81 3.26 -8.22
N TRP A 58 1.41 2.53 -7.27
CA TRP A 58 0.67 1.64 -6.39
C TRP A 58 -0.44 2.39 -5.62
N ILE A 59 -0.14 3.55 -5.02
CA ILE A 59 -1.13 4.38 -4.30
C ILE A 59 -2.30 4.78 -5.21
N LEU A 60 -2.03 5.11 -6.48
CA LEU A 60 -3.07 5.50 -7.44
C LEU A 60 -4.03 4.35 -7.76
N LEU A 61 -3.55 3.11 -7.77
CA LEU A 61 -4.37 1.92 -7.96
C LEU A 61 -5.05 1.50 -6.65
N GLU A 62 -4.32 1.54 -5.54
CA GLU A 62 -4.82 1.12 -4.22
C GLU A 62 -6.00 1.98 -3.77
N ARG A 63 -5.99 3.30 -4.02
CA ARG A 63 -7.13 4.17 -3.68
C ARG A 63 -8.42 3.81 -4.45
N LEU A 64 -8.32 3.07 -5.56
CA LEU A 64 -9.46 2.55 -6.30
C LEU A 64 -9.94 1.21 -5.72
N CYS A 65 -9.03 0.30 -5.36
CA CYS A 65 -9.39 -0.99 -4.72
C CYS A 65 -9.91 -0.80 -3.29
N CYS A 66 -9.21 0.04 -2.51
CA CYS A 66 -9.31 0.14 -1.07
C CYS A 66 -9.51 1.60 -0.62
N PRO A 67 -10.62 2.27 -1.00
CA PRO A 67 -10.87 3.67 -0.66
C PRO A 67 -11.08 3.92 0.85
N PHE A 68 -11.18 2.85 1.65
CA PHE A 68 -11.33 2.90 3.11
C PHE A 68 -9.99 3.02 3.87
N LEU A 69 -8.85 2.92 3.16
CA LEU A 69 -7.52 3.08 3.72
C LEU A 69 -7.07 4.54 3.65
N GLU A 70 -6.35 4.96 4.68
CA GLU A 70 -5.50 6.14 4.65
C GLU A 70 -4.11 5.72 4.20
N LEU A 71 -3.60 6.36 3.14
CA LEU A 71 -2.31 6.07 2.55
C LEU A 71 -1.40 7.28 2.72
N SER A 72 -0.26 7.11 3.38
CA SER A 72 0.72 8.18 3.60
C SER A 72 2.09 7.77 3.07
N LEU A 73 2.62 8.53 2.11
CA LEU A 73 3.98 8.38 1.61
C LEU A 73 4.86 9.49 2.20
N THR A 74 5.91 9.12 2.92
CA THR A 74 6.87 10.08 3.50
C THR A 74 8.22 9.89 2.84
N ILE A 75 8.75 11.00 2.30
CA ILE A 75 10.06 11.07 1.66
C ILE A 75 10.86 12.13 2.40
N ARG A 76 12.09 11.79 2.80
CA ARG A 76 13.02 12.69 3.47
C ARG A 76 14.41 12.49 2.86
N SER A 77 15.21 13.55 2.74
CA SER A 77 16.59 13.46 2.27
C SER A 77 17.38 12.46 3.10
N ASP A 78 18.14 11.58 2.46
CA ASP A 78 19.04 10.58 3.07
C ASP A 78 18.38 9.61 4.08
N HIS A 79 17.06 9.48 4.05
CA HIS A 79 16.32 8.51 4.85
C HIS A 79 15.53 7.53 3.96
N PRO A 80 15.29 6.28 4.42
CA PRO A 80 14.39 5.36 3.75
C PRO A 80 13.01 5.96 3.50
N VAL A 81 12.39 5.59 2.39
CA VAL A 81 11.02 5.98 2.04
C VAL A 81 10.07 5.13 2.86
N THR A 82 9.03 5.74 3.42
CA THR A 82 8.04 5.02 4.22
C THR A 82 6.65 5.18 3.64
N LEU A 83 5.97 4.05 3.43
CA LEU A 83 4.56 3.98 3.06
C LEU A 83 3.78 3.46 4.26
N THR A 84 2.86 4.26 4.77
CA THR A 84 1.98 3.89 5.88
C THR A 84 0.57 3.64 5.36
N LEU A 85 0.02 2.48 5.71
CA LEU A 85 -1.37 2.09 5.46
C LEU A 85 -2.07 2.08 6.82
N SER A 86 -3.07 2.93 6.99
CA SER A 86 -3.86 3.02 8.22
C SER A 86 -5.36 3.02 7.95
N GLY A 87 -6.14 2.87 9.02
CA GLY A 87 -7.58 3.01 8.95
C GLY A 87 -8.25 2.62 10.26
N SER A 88 -9.56 2.41 10.22
CA SER A 88 -10.31 1.88 11.36
C SER A 88 -9.82 0.48 11.78
N GLU A 89 -10.21 0.03 12.98
CA GLU A 89 -9.92 -1.35 13.45
C GLU A 89 -10.39 -2.43 12.46
N ALA A 90 -11.51 -2.19 11.76
CA ALA A 90 -11.98 -3.11 10.73
C ALA A 90 -11.08 -3.09 9.48
N ALA A 91 -10.55 -1.92 9.09
CA ALA A 91 -9.60 -1.80 8.00
C ALA A 91 -8.27 -2.49 8.34
N LYS A 92 -7.80 -2.36 9.59
CA LYS A 92 -6.59 -3.05 10.06
C LYS A 92 -6.72 -4.57 9.98
N LYS A 93 -7.91 -5.13 10.25
CA LYS A 93 -8.16 -6.58 10.08
C LYS A 93 -8.01 -7.02 8.64
N VAL A 94 -8.57 -6.25 7.68
CA VAL A 94 -8.38 -6.52 6.26
C VAL A 94 -6.90 -6.44 5.88
N LEU A 95 -6.18 -5.41 6.32
CA LEU A 95 -4.73 -5.30 6.07
C LEU A 95 -3.97 -6.52 6.60
N LYS A 96 -4.29 -7.00 7.80
CA LYS A 96 -3.65 -8.18 8.38
C LYS A 96 -3.87 -9.43 7.53
N GLU A 97 -5.09 -9.66 7.08
CA GLU A 97 -5.45 -10.80 6.22
C GLU A 97 -4.74 -10.73 4.86
N GLU A 98 -4.76 -9.57 4.20
CA GLU A 98 -4.14 -9.37 2.88
C GLU A 98 -2.60 -9.45 2.92
N LEU A 99 -1.98 -9.03 4.03
CA LEU A 99 -0.53 -9.10 4.22
C LEU A 99 -0.05 -10.48 4.71
N GLY A 100 -0.97 -11.37 5.09
CA GLY A 100 -0.63 -12.70 5.63
C GLY A 100 0.07 -12.66 6.99
N LEU A 101 -0.22 -11.64 7.81
CA LEU A 101 0.38 -11.40 9.14
C LEU A 101 -0.52 -11.87 10.30
#